data_AF-U7L9J1-F1
#
_entry.id   AF-U7L9J1-F1
#
_cell.length_a   1.000
_cell.length_b   1.000
_cell.length_c   1.000
_cell.angle_alpha   90.00
_cell.angle_beta   90.00
_cell.angle_gamma   90.00
#
_symmetry.space_group_name_H-M   'P 1'
#
loop_
_entity.id
_entity.type
_entity.pdbx_description
1 polymer ?
#
loop_
_entity_poly.entity_id
_entity_poly.type
_entity_poly.pdbx_seq_one_letter_code
_entity_poly.pdbx_strand_id
1 'polypeptide(L)'
;MAKSLALADGDTRGWKTELESGDAVYSRHVIVATGITDKLPDIPGVAQLWGNRVFHCPYCHGYEVKNKNLVVIGGKNPPFTFRITKLLTKWTDRVTFYPNGLDLSQEEKRLMESLGITIEPNLVQGVRESERFGGGVVLDVGQEKKEYEACFTGPEFVPNDSILKQAGCAVEHGWVKADSGMTSLEGIWAAGNVISSPYQMPQAMGAGAAVAIKVAQKMFDEDISY
;
A
#
# COMPACT_ATOMS: atom_id res chain seq x y z
N MET A 1 -4.98 -2.68 -19.85
CA MET A 1 -5.67 -2.88 -18.56
C MET A 1 -7.17 -2.72 -18.75
N ALA A 2 -7.98 -3.06 -17.74
CA ALA A 2 -9.42 -2.76 -17.76
C ALA A 2 -9.62 -1.25 -17.61
N LYS A 3 -10.39 -0.66 -18.54
CA LYS A 3 -10.73 0.77 -18.59
C LYS A 3 -12.04 1.06 -17.86
N SER A 4 -13.05 0.20 -18.03
CA SER A 4 -14.37 0.35 -17.42
C SER A 4 -14.99 -1.01 -17.14
N LEU A 5 -15.96 -1.02 -16.21
CA LEU A 5 -16.77 -2.18 -15.86
C LEU A 5 -18.23 -1.73 -15.74
N ALA A 6 -19.13 -2.35 -16.49
CA ALA A 6 -20.55 -2.02 -16.51
C ALA A 6 -21.40 -3.28 -16.75
N LEU A 7 -22.70 -3.20 -16.46
CA LEU A 7 -23.64 -4.26 -16.84
C LEU A 7 -23.62 -4.43 -18.37
N ALA A 8 -23.76 -5.67 -18.83
CA ALA A 8 -23.85 -5.97 -20.25
C ALA A 8 -25.20 -5.53 -20.83
N ASP A 9 -25.19 -4.89 -22.00
CA ASP A 9 -26.42 -4.49 -22.69
C ASP A 9 -27.24 -5.72 -23.12
N GLY A 10 -28.52 -5.75 -22.76
CA GLY A 10 -29.48 -6.76 -23.26
C GLY A 10 -29.51 -8.10 -22.52
N ASP A 11 -28.64 -8.34 -21.53
CA ASP A 11 -28.67 -9.52 -20.66
C ASP A 11 -28.65 -9.08 -19.19
N THR A 12 -29.66 -9.49 -18.42
CA THR A 12 -29.85 -9.04 -17.02
C THR A 12 -28.86 -9.67 -16.03
N ARG A 13 -27.94 -10.53 -16.48
CA ARG A 13 -27.04 -11.33 -15.61
C ARG A 13 -25.56 -11.29 -15.98
N GLY A 14 -25.11 -10.32 -16.79
CA GLY A 14 -23.73 -10.25 -17.28
C GLY A 14 -23.04 -8.90 -17.07
N TRP A 15 -21.71 -8.92 -17.10
CA TRP A 15 -20.83 -7.75 -17.00
C TRP A 15 -20.02 -7.59 -18.29
N LYS A 16 -19.87 -6.35 -18.75
CA LYS A 16 -18.99 -5.92 -19.84
C LYS A 16 -17.78 -5.21 -19.23
N THR A 17 -16.59 -5.70 -19.54
CA THR A 17 -15.31 -5.04 -19.23
C THR A 17 -14.71 -4.50 -20.51
N GLU A 18 -14.53 -3.18 -20.59
CA GLU A 18 -13.80 -2.58 -21.72
C GLU A 18 -12.32 -2.49 -21.39
N LEU A 19 -11.48 -2.87 -22.35
CA LEU A 19 -10.03 -2.80 -22.23
C LEU A 19 -9.50 -1.50 -22.82
N GLU A 20 -8.30 -1.08 -22.39
CA GLU A 20 -7.59 0.06 -22.99
C GLU A 20 -7.31 -0.12 -24.49
N SER A 21 -7.28 -1.36 -24.99
CA SER A 21 -7.16 -1.65 -26.43
C SER A 21 -8.41 -1.25 -27.23
N GLY A 22 -9.55 -1.04 -26.57
CA GLY A 22 -10.86 -0.85 -27.17
C GLY A 22 -11.69 -2.14 -27.26
N ASP A 23 -11.11 -3.30 -26.96
CA ASP A 23 -11.84 -4.57 -26.93
C ASP A 23 -12.80 -4.65 -25.74
N ALA A 24 -13.85 -5.45 -25.88
CA ALA A 24 -14.80 -5.74 -24.81
C ALA A 24 -14.80 -7.23 -24.47
N VAL A 25 -14.79 -7.53 -23.17
CA VAL A 25 -14.92 -8.89 -22.62
C VAL A 25 -16.23 -8.98 -21.85
N TYR A 26 -16.98 -10.05 -22.08
CA TYR A 26 -18.25 -10.31 -21.40
C TYR A 26 -18.11 -11.50 -20.46
N SER A 27 -18.65 -11.38 -19.24
CA SER A 27 -18.53 -12.39 -18.20
C SER A 27 -19.69 -12.33 -17.21
N ARG A 28 -20.12 -13.47 -16.66
CA ARG A 28 -21.11 -13.53 -15.57
C ARG A 28 -20.55 -13.01 -14.24
N HIS A 29 -19.27 -13.27 -13.98
CA HIS A 29 -18.57 -12.79 -12.79
C HIS A 29 -17.25 -12.13 -13.15
N VAL A 30 -16.87 -11.11 -12.37
CA VAL A 30 -15.60 -10.40 -12.46
C VAL A 30 -14.93 -10.40 -11.10
N ILE A 31 -13.64 -10.79 -11.04
CA ILE A 31 -12.81 -10.63 -9.85
C ILE A 31 -11.82 -9.50 -10.11
N VAL A 32 -11.90 -8.43 -9.31
CA VAL A 32 -10.97 -7.30 -9.36
C VAL A 32 -9.85 -7.52 -8.33
N ALA A 33 -8.63 -7.66 -8.82
CA ALA A 33 -7.43 -7.87 -8.00
C ALA A 33 -6.28 -6.92 -8.40
N THR A 34 -6.63 -5.66 -8.66
CA THR A 34 -5.75 -4.62 -9.23
C THR A 34 -4.76 -3.99 -8.26
N GLY A 35 -4.79 -4.40 -6.98
CA GLY A 35 -3.85 -3.94 -5.95
C GLY A 35 -4.02 -2.47 -5.57
N ILE A 36 -2.91 -1.85 -5.14
CA ILE A 36 -2.81 -0.45 -4.72
C ILE A 36 -1.64 0.24 -5.41
N THR A 37 -1.63 1.56 -5.34
CA THR A 37 -0.50 2.43 -5.65
C THR A 37 -0.02 3.13 -4.38
N ASP A 38 1.27 3.05 -4.10
CA ASP A 38 1.92 3.78 -3.01
C ASP A 38 2.23 5.22 -3.46
N LYS A 39 1.51 6.20 -2.91
CA LYS A 39 1.80 7.62 -3.17
C LYS A 39 2.80 8.13 -2.15
N LEU A 40 4.03 8.34 -2.63
CA LEU A 40 5.21 8.70 -1.85
C LEU A 40 5.21 10.18 -1.43
N PRO A 41 5.94 10.57 -0.36
CA PRO A 41 6.19 11.98 -0.06
C PRO A 41 6.94 12.66 -1.20
N ASP A 42 6.65 13.95 -1.40
CA ASP A 42 7.25 14.74 -2.48
C ASP A 42 8.63 15.26 -2.06
N ILE A 43 9.61 14.36 -2.09
CA ILE A 43 11.01 14.63 -1.74
C ILE A 43 11.87 14.14 -2.89
N PRO A 44 12.72 15.01 -3.48
CA PRO A 44 13.65 14.63 -4.52
C PRO A 44 14.44 13.37 -4.16
N GLY A 45 14.44 12.37 -5.04
CA GLY A 45 15.15 11.10 -4.85
C GLY A 45 14.34 9.98 -4.20
N VAL A 46 13.28 10.26 -3.44
CA VAL A 46 12.50 9.20 -2.78
C VAL A 46 11.86 8.25 -3.80
N ALA A 47 11.25 8.79 -4.86
CA ALA A 47 10.59 7.97 -5.87
C ALA A 47 11.58 7.12 -6.67
N GLN A 48 12.76 7.66 -6.97
CA GLN A 48 13.82 6.97 -7.70
C GLN A 48 14.41 5.80 -6.90
N LEU A 49 14.39 5.91 -5.57
CA LEU A 49 14.98 4.95 -4.64
C LEU A 49 13.96 3.98 -4.02
N TRP A 50 12.68 4.14 -4.34
CA TRP A 50 11.60 3.33 -3.82
C TRP A 50 11.74 1.85 -4.18
N GLY A 51 11.61 0.98 -3.18
CA GLY A 51 11.73 -0.48 -3.34
C GLY A 51 13.16 -1.00 -3.46
N ASN A 52 14.16 -0.13 -3.57
CA ASN A 52 15.58 -0.51 -3.63
C ASN A 52 16.38 -0.01 -2.41
N ARG A 53 16.05 1.18 -1.90
CA ARG A 53 16.72 1.82 -0.74
C ARG A 53 15.73 2.46 0.23
N VAL A 54 14.55 2.87 -0.26
CA VAL A 54 13.45 3.41 0.52
C VAL A 54 12.31 2.41 0.54
N PHE A 55 11.83 2.04 1.73
CA PHE A 55 10.82 0.99 1.94
C PHE A 55 9.67 1.46 2.84
N HIS A 56 8.54 0.74 2.88
CA HIS A 56 7.48 1.02 3.87
C HIS A 56 7.27 -0.08 4.91
N CYS A 57 7.62 -1.32 4.58
CA CYS A 57 7.18 -2.50 5.33
C CYS A 57 8.32 -3.07 6.18
N PRO A 58 8.30 -2.91 7.52
CA PRO A 58 9.30 -3.52 8.41
C PRO A 58 9.27 -5.04 8.40
N TYR A 59 8.12 -5.68 8.18
CA TYR A 59 8.06 -7.14 8.10
C TYR A 59 8.66 -7.72 6.82
N CYS A 60 8.76 -6.89 5.77
CA CYS A 60 9.31 -7.28 4.48
C CYS A 60 10.83 -7.11 4.42
N HIS A 61 11.37 -6.07 5.09
CA HIS A 61 12.78 -5.68 4.96
C HIS A 61 13.51 -5.58 6.31
N GLY A 62 12.81 -5.77 7.43
CA GLY A 62 13.36 -5.57 8.77
C GLY A 62 14.53 -6.50 9.07
N TYR A 63 14.48 -7.73 8.56
CA TYR A 63 15.55 -8.72 8.76
C TYR A 63 16.85 -8.26 8.08
N GLU A 64 16.76 -7.78 6.84
CA GLU A 64 17.87 -7.31 6.01
C GLU A 64 18.54 -6.04 6.57
N VAL A 65 17.80 -5.30 7.41
CA VAL A 65 18.27 -4.05 8.04
C VAL A 65 18.52 -4.17 9.54
N LYS A 66 18.56 -5.40 10.06
CA LYS A 66 18.84 -5.65 11.48
C LYS A 66 20.18 -5.06 11.91
N ASN A 67 20.20 -4.41 13.07
CA ASN A 67 21.35 -3.72 13.68
C ASN A 67 21.96 -2.57 12.84
N LYS A 68 21.32 -2.17 11.74
CA LYS A 68 21.77 -1.06 10.90
C LYS A 68 21.28 0.29 11.44
N ASN A 69 21.97 1.36 11.07
CA ASN A 69 21.52 2.74 11.32
C ASN A 69 20.40 3.13 10.36
N LEU A 70 19.15 3.21 10.86
CA LEU A 70 17.98 3.46 10.02
C LEU A 70 17.51 4.89 10.12
N VAL A 71 16.97 5.39 9.00
CA VAL A 71 16.18 6.61 8.98
C VAL A 71 14.74 6.34 8.57
N VAL A 72 13.81 7.04 9.21
CA VAL A 72 12.42 7.11 8.80
C VAL A 72 12.09 8.54 8.42
N ILE A 73 11.51 8.75 7.24
CA ILE A 73 11.07 10.06 6.74
C ILE A 73 9.55 10.12 6.80
N GLY A 74 9.02 11.20 7.37
CA GLY A 74 7.60 11.53 7.39
C GLY A 74 6.96 11.42 6.02
N GLY A 75 5.97 10.53 5.90
CA GLY A 75 5.28 10.24 4.64
C GLY A 75 3.86 10.79 4.58
N LYS A 76 3.12 10.41 3.52
CA LYS A 76 1.73 10.85 3.29
C LYS A 76 0.69 10.11 4.13
N ASN A 77 1.10 9.13 4.92
CA ASN A 77 0.24 8.41 5.86
C ASN A 77 0.82 8.53 7.29
N PRO A 78 0.45 9.57 8.07
CA PRO A 78 1.03 9.82 9.38
C PRO A 78 0.81 8.69 10.38
N PRO A 79 -0.43 8.13 10.57
CA PRO A 79 -0.64 7.03 11.49
C PRO A 79 0.23 5.80 11.17
N PHE A 80 0.34 5.44 9.89
CA PHE A 80 1.19 4.34 9.46
C PHE A 80 2.68 4.67 9.66
N THR A 81 3.13 5.87 9.29
CA THR A 81 4.50 6.33 9.50
C THR A 81 4.89 6.20 10.98
N PHE A 82 4.09 6.75 11.90
CA PHE A 82 4.38 6.67 13.33
C PHE A 82 4.41 5.23 13.83
N ARG A 83 3.51 4.38 13.31
CA ARG A 83 3.45 2.95 13.66
C ARG A 83 4.72 2.22 13.23
N ILE A 84 5.20 2.43 12.01
CA ILE A 84 6.41 1.75 11.51
C ILE A 84 7.68 2.28 12.17
N THR A 85 7.77 3.58 12.47
CA THR A 85 8.91 4.15 13.21
C THR A 85 9.10 3.45 14.55
N LYS A 86 8.02 3.30 15.31
CA LYS A 86 8.03 2.57 16.60
C LYS A 86 8.30 1.07 16.42
N LEU A 87 7.83 0.47 15.32
CA LEU A 87 7.97 -0.97 15.08
C LEU A 87 9.40 -1.37 14.70
N LEU A 88 10.12 -0.49 13.98
CA LEU A 88 11.49 -0.74 13.53
C LEU A 88 12.48 -0.97 14.68
N THR A 89 12.17 -0.50 15.89
CA THR A 89 13.00 -0.74 17.08
C THR A 89 13.09 -2.22 17.48
N LYS A 90 12.24 -3.09 16.91
CA LYS A 90 12.39 -4.55 17.03
C LYS A 90 13.63 -5.11 16.32
N TRP A 91 14.18 -4.40 15.34
CA TRP A 91 15.31 -4.87 14.53
C TRP A 91 16.61 -4.10 14.78
N THR A 92 16.54 -2.90 15.32
CA THR A 92 17.71 -2.06 15.63
C THR A 92 17.40 -1.12 16.78
N ASP A 93 18.42 -0.73 17.53
CA ASP A 93 18.37 0.34 18.52
C ASP A 93 18.73 1.72 17.91
N ARG A 94 19.07 1.77 16.61
CA ARG A 94 19.53 2.97 15.92
C ARG A 94 18.51 3.44 14.89
N VAL A 95 17.47 4.14 15.36
CA VAL A 95 16.43 4.73 14.50
C VAL A 95 16.41 6.25 14.65
N THR A 96 16.58 6.96 13.54
CA THR A 96 16.33 8.40 13.45
C THR A 96 15.03 8.64 12.70
N PHE A 97 14.14 9.47 13.24
CA PHE A 97 12.90 9.87 12.62
C PHE A 97 12.92 11.36 12.26
N TYR A 98 12.70 11.66 10.99
CA TYR A 98 12.43 13.00 10.50
C TYR A 98 10.92 13.16 10.30
N PRO A 99 10.19 13.90 11.16
CA PRO A 99 8.76 14.11 11.00
C PRO A 99 8.38 14.73 9.67
N ASN A 100 9.27 15.55 9.08
CA ASN A 100 9.12 16.12 7.75
C ASN A 100 7.75 16.79 7.52
N GLY A 101 7.35 17.66 8.46
CA GLY A 101 6.08 18.39 8.43
C GLY A 101 4.89 17.66 9.05
N LEU A 102 5.07 16.42 9.54
CA LEU A 102 4.04 15.74 10.33
C LEU A 102 3.96 16.29 11.75
N ASP A 103 2.73 16.50 12.22
CA ASP A 103 2.46 16.90 13.61
C ASP A 103 2.58 15.69 14.55
N LEU A 104 3.52 15.76 15.49
CA LEU A 104 3.63 14.80 16.58
C LEU A 104 2.97 15.37 17.84
N SER A 105 2.08 14.60 18.43
CA SER A 105 1.61 14.90 19.79
C SER A 105 2.78 14.79 20.79
N GLN A 106 2.67 15.49 21.92
CA GLN A 106 3.66 15.36 23.00
C GLN A 106 3.71 13.96 23.61
N GLU A 107 2.64 13.18 23.47
CA GLU A 107 2.59 11.78 23.90
C GLU A 107 3.36 10.89 22.91
N GLU A 108 3.10 11.04 21.61
CA GLU A 108 3.83 10.35 20.54
C GLU A 108 5.33 10.59 20.63
N LYS A 109 5.74 11.85 20.84
CA LYS A 109 7.13 12.24 20.98
C LYS A 109 7.79 11.53 22.15
N ARG A 110 7.20 11.63 23.35
CA ARG A 110 7.70 10.97 24.58
C ARG A 110 7.78 9.47 24.43
N LEU A 111 6.80 8.85 23.77
CA LEU A 111 6.80 7.41 23.51
C LEU A 111 7.92 7.00 22.54
N MET A 112 8.15 7.77 21.47
CA MET A 112 9.23 7.47 20.53
C MET A 112 10.61 7.62 21.20
N GLU A 113 10.81 8.69 21.98
CA GLU A 113 12.04 8.92 22.73
C GLU A 113 12.31 7.81 23.77
N SER A 114 11.27 7.33 24.47
CA SER A 114 11.42 6.23 25.43
C SER A 114 11.77 4.88 24.78
N LEU A 115 11.51 4.74 23.47
CA LEU A 115 11.93 3.61 22.65
C LEU A 115 13.34 3.79 22.05
N GLY A 116 14.05 4.87 22.40
CA GLY A 116 15.39 5.17 21.88
C GLY A 116 15.42 5.79 20.49
N ILE A 117 14.27 6.22 19.95
CA ILE A 117 14.21 6.85 18.63
C ILE A 117 14.68 8.30 18.75
N THR A 118 15.64 8.68 17.92
CA THR A 118 16.08 10.07 17.80
C THR A 118 15.13 10.82 16.87
N ILE A 119 14.55 11.93 17.31
CA ILE A 119 13.62 12.74 16.50
C ILE A 119 14.33 14.00 16.03
N GLU A 120 14.44 14.14 14.71
CA GLU A 120 15.09 15.26 14.04
C GLU A 120 14.04 16.16 13.38
N PRO A 121 13.78 17.38 13.88
CA PRO A 121 12.68 18.22 13.41
C PRO A 121 12.94 18.87 12.03
N ASN A 122 14.17 18.81 11.53
CA ASN A 122 14.57 19.43 10.28
C ASN A 122 13.87 18.78 9.08
N LEU A 123 13.60 19.57 8.03
CA LEU A 123 13.02 19.05 6.80
C LEU A 123 14.08 18.33 5.95
N VAL A 124 13.67 17.22 5.34
CA VAL A 124 14.51 16.50 4.38
C VAL A 124 14.27 17.11 2.99
N GLN A 125 15.33 17.66 2.39
CA GLN A 125 15.26 18.36 1.11
C GLN A 125 15.60 17.47 -0.09
N GLY A 126 16.27 16.34 0.17
CA GLY A 126 16.63 15.38 -0.85
C GLY A 126 17.16 14.08 -0.27
N VAL A 127 17.05 13.02 -1.06
CA VAL A 127 17.57 11.68 -0.76
C VAL A 127 18.40 11.21 -1.95
N ARG A 128 19.57 10.64 -1.69
CA ARG A 128 20.42 10.02 -2.71
C ARG A 128 21.03 8.73 -2.20
N GLU A 129 21.58 7.94 -3.10
CA GLU A 129 22.26 6.70 -2.73
C GLU A 129 23.50 7.00 -1.88
N SER A 130 23.75 6.13 -0.89
CA SER A 130 25.03 6.09 -0.18
C SER A 130 26.03 5.28 -0.99
N GLU A 131 27.21 5.84 -1.23
CA GLU A 131 28.35 5.09 -1.81
C GLU A 131 29.05 4.21 -0.76
N ARG A 132 28.88 4.53 0.52
CA ARG A 132 29.52 3.84 1.63
C ARG A 132 28.77 2.57 2.04
N PHE A 133 27.45 2.64 2.07
CA PHE A 133 26.60 1.56 2.55
C PHE A 133 25.78 0.99 1.39
N GLY A 134 26.08 -0.24 0.98
CA GLY A 134 25.26 -0.96 0.02
C GLY A 134 23.83 -1.13 0.56
N GLY A 135 22.87 -0.40 -0.01
CA GLY A 135 21.49 -0.36 0.51
C GLY A 135 21.12 0.92 1.27
N GLY A 136 22.10 1.80 1.54
CA GLY A 136 21.91 3.02 2.31
C GLY A 136 21.55 4.26 1.50
N VAL A 137 21.31 5.36 2.22
CA VAL A 137 20.95 6.66 1.67
C VAL A 137 21.73 7.79 2.34
N VAL A 138 21.88 8.90 1.63
CA VAL A 138 22.27 10.18 2.20
C VAL A 138 21.11 11.15 2.10
N LEU A 139 20.74 11.76 3.22
CA LEU A 139 19.75 12.82 3.32
C LEU A 139 20.43 14.17 3.25
N ASP A 140 19.88 15.07 2.44
CA ASP A 140 20.22 16.48 2.45
C ASP A 140 19.26 17.21 3.41
N VAL A 141 19.79 17.80 4.48
CA VAL A 141 19.04 18.41 5.58
C VAL A 141 19.63 19.79 5.87
N GLY A 142 19.07 20.83 5.24
CA GLY A 142 19.63 22.17 5.28
C GLY A 142 21.02 22.21 4.63
N GLN A 143 22.04 22.62 5.39
CA GLN A 143 23.43 22.60 4.91
C GLN A 143 24.15 21.28 5.22
N GLU A 144 23.51 20.38 5.96
CA GLU A 144 24.12 19.13 6.40
C GLU A 144 23.73 17.95 5.52
N LYS A 145 24.62 16.95 5.50
CA LYS A 145 24.42 15.66 4.85
C LYS A 145 24.47 14.57 5.92
N LYS A 146 23.39 13.80 6.06
CA LYS A 146 23.28 12.72 7.05
C LYS A 146 23.15 11.39 6.34
N GLU A 147 24.00 10.43 6.68
CA GLU A 147 24.08 9.14 5.99
C GLU A 147 23.54 8.01 6.87
N TYR A 148 22.73 7.15 6.25
CA TYR A 148 22.02 6.04 6.89
C TYR A 148 22.14 4.76 6.07
N GLU A 149 22.00 3.63 6.74
CA GLU A 149 22.21 2.30 6.15
C GLU A 149 20.92 1.71 5.58
N ALA A 150 19.74 2.27 5.91
CA ALA A 150 18.49 2.04 5.18
C ALA A 150 17.47 3.16 5.47
N CYS A 151 16.47 3.30 4.60
CA CYS A 151 15.45 4.34 4.70
C CYS A 151 14.03 3.76 4.66
N PHE A 152 13.14 4.27 5.51
CA PHE A 152 11.72 3.96 5.48
C PHE A 152 10.85 5.22 5.36
N THR A 153 9.65 5.08 4.79
CA THR A 153 8.61 6.13 4.80
C THR A 153 7.21 5.51 4.75
N GLY A 154 6.20 6.25 5.21
CA GLY A 154 4.81 5.82 5.14
C GLY A 154 4.07 6.42 3.94
N PRO A 155 3.91 5.69 2.83
CA PRO A 155 3.15 6.18 1.68
C PRO A 155 1.66 6.25 1.99
N GLU A 156 0.94 7.08 1.24
CA GLU A 156 -0.52 6.97 1.15
C GLU A 156 -0.86 5.74 0.28
N PHE A 157 -1.63 4.80 0.82
CA PHE A 157 -2.08 3.62 0.09
C PHE A 157 -3.33 3.96 -0.71
N VAL A 158 -3.21 4.04 -2.04
CA VAL A 158 -4.32 4.37 -2.94
C VAL A 158 -4.80 3.09 -3.63
N PRO A 159 -6.04 2.61 -3.38
CA PRO A 159 -6.55 1.43 -4.06
C PRO A 159 -6.73 1.68 -5.55
N ASN A 160 -6.38 0.69 -6.39
CA ASN A 160 -6.60 0.76 -7.84
C ASN A 160 -8.04 0.33 -8.18
N ASP A 161 -9.03 0.99 -7.57
CA ASP A 161 -10.44 0.58 -7.52
C ASP A 161 -11.38 1.41 -8.40
N SER A 162 -10.82 2.20 -9.33
CA SER A 162 -11.60 3.12 -10.19
C SER A 162 -12.71 2.40 -10.94
N ILE A 163 -12.44 1.22 -11.50
CA ILE A 163 -13.43 0.41 -12.23
C ILE A 163 -14.57 -0.09 -11.32
N LEU A 164 -14.27 -0.38 -10.05
CA LEU A 164 -15.29 -0.80 -9.06
C LEU A 164 -16.18 0.37 -8.68
N LYS A 165 -15.57 1.54 -8.41
CA LYS A 165 -16.30 2.77 -8.11
C LYS A 165 -17.17 3.23 -9.27
N GLN A 166 -16.66 3.18 -10.50
CA GLN A 166 -17.41 3.51 -11.71
C GLN A 166 -18.58 2.55 -11.96
N ALA A 167 -18.39 1.25 -11.67
CA ALA A 167 -19.46 0.26 -11.74
C ALA A 167 -20.58 0.50 -10.70
N GLY A 168 -20.31 1.28 -9.65
CA GLY A 168 -21.25 1.62 -8.59
C GLY A 168 -21.10 0.79 -7.31
N CYS A 169 -19.96 0.14 -7.08
CA CYS A 169 -19.71 -0.56 -5.82
C CYS A 169 -19.73 0.42 -4.63
N ALA A 170 -20.33 -0.01 -3.52
CA ALA A 170 -20.36 0.75 -2.28
C ALA A 170 -18.95 1.00 -1.74
N VAL A 171 -18.73 2.21 -1.21
CA VAL A 171 -17.44 2.65 -0.65
C VAL A 171 -17.63 3.01 0.82
N GLU A 172 -16.71 2.56 1.66
CA GLU A 172 -16.68 2.82 3.10
C GLU A 172 -15.25 3.24 3.50
N HIS A 173 -15.11 4.34 4.23
CA HIS A 173 -13.80 4.88 4.65
C HIS A 173 -12.77 5.05 3.51
N GLY A 174 -13.24 5.33 2.28
CA GLY A 174 -12.40 5.52 1.09
C GLY A 174 -12.06 4.24 0.30
N TRP A 175 -12.51 3.08 0.76
CA TRP A 175 -12.26 1.77 0.16
C TRP A 175 -13.55 1.13 -0.34
N VAL A 176 -13.49 0.39 -1.46
CA VAL A 176 -14.63 -0.43 -1.88
C VAL A 176 -14.92 -1.47 -0.80
N LYS A 177 -16.19 -1.51 -0.37
CA LYS A 177 -16.66 -2.49 0.61
C LYS A 177 -16.74 -3.85 -0.05
N ALA A 178 -15.97 -4.79 0.48
CA ALA A 178 -16.08 -6.19 0.11
C ALA A 178 -16.08 -7.07 1.36
N ASP A 179 -17.19 -7.77 1.61
CA ASP A 179 -17.23 -8.77 2.67
C ASP A 179 -16.78 -10.10 2.10
N SER A 180 -15.63 -10.57 2.58
CA SER A 180 -15.17 -11.92 2.24
C SER A 180 -15.02 -12.11 0.71
N GLY A 181 -14.73 -11.01 0.00
CA GLY A 181 -14.59 -10.88 -1.45
C GLY A 181 -15.82 -10.41 -2.23
N MET A 182 -17.02 -10.42 -1.63
CA MET A 182 -18.26 -9.99 -2.27
C MET A 182 -18.41 -8.47 -2.19
N THR A 183 -18.56 -7.80 -3.34
CA THR A 183 -18.91 -6.38 -3.35
C THR A 183 -20.42 -6.17 -3.17
N SER A 184 -20.88 -4.93 -3.19
CA SER A 184 -22.31 -4.61 -3.17
C SER A 184 -23.05 -4.93 -4.46
N LEU A 185 -22.33 -5.28 -5.54
CA LEU A 185 -22.92 -5.60 -6.84
C LEU A 185 -22.78 -7.11 -7.10
N GLU A 186 -23.90 -7.77 -7.36
CA GLU A 186 -23.91 -9.20 -7.68
C GLU A 186 -23.07 -9.47 -8.93
N GLY A 187 -22.21 -10.48 -8.88
CA GLY A 187 -21.30 -10.79 -9.97
C GLY A 187 -19.95 -10.08 -9.91
N ILE A 188 -19.81 -9.01 -9.12
CA ILE A 188 -18.52 -8.32 -8.92
C ILE A 188 -17.91 -8.72 -7.57
N TRP A 189 -16.68 -9.20 -7.66
CA TRP A 189 -15.86 -9.63 -6.54
C TRP A 189 -14.56 -8.85 -6.52
N ALA A 190 -13.92 -8.76 -5.35
CA ALA A 190 -12.63 -8.11 -5.21
C ALA A 190 -11.72 -8.89 -4.25
N ALA A 191 -10.42 -8.89 -4.51
CA ALA A 191 -9.45 -9.63 -3.71
C ALA A 191 -8.10 -8.91 -3.59
N GLY A 192 -7.44 -9.10 -2.45
CA GLY A 192 -6.10 -8.57 -2.20
C GLY A 192 -6.10 -7.07 -1.88
N ASN A 193 -4.99 -6.41 -2.24
CA ASN A 193 -4.73 -5.04 -1.79
C ASN A 193 -5.73 -3.99 -2.29
N VAL A 194 -6.57 -4.28 -3.28
CA VAL A 194 -7.59 -3.32 -3.79
C VAL A 194 -8.72 -3.06 -2.78
N ILE A 195 -8.95 -3.94 -1.81
CA ILE A 195 -10.00 -3.82 -0.77
C ILE A 195 -9.47 -3.84 0.67
N SER A 196 -8.20 -4.14 0.87
CA SER A 196 -7.60 -4.17 2.20
C SER A 196 -6.09 -4.02 2.11
N SER A 197 -5.51 -3.07 2.83
CA SER A 197 -4.06 -2.79 2.78
C SER A 197 -3.50 -2.55 4.18
N PRO A 198 -2.23 -2.91 4.45
CA PRO A 198 -1.30 -3.60 3.55
C PRO A 198 -1.33 -5.12 3.72
N TYR A 199 -1.78 -5.85 2.69
CA TYR A 199 -1.59 -7.29 2.57
C TYR A 199 -0.22 -7.62 2.00
N GLN A 200 0.42 -8.59 2.65
CA GLN A 200 1.59 -9.29 2.14
C GLN A 200 1.20 -10.29 1.05
N MET A 201 2.17 -10.72 0.26
CA MET A 201 1.94 -11.68 -0.83
C MET A 201 1.14 -12.92 -0.39
N PRO A 202 1.45 -13.60 0.75
CA PRO A 202 0.66 -14.76 1.18
C PRO A 202 -0.79 -14.41 1.54
N GLN A 203 -1.04 -13.22 2.12
CA GLN A 203 -2.39 -12.77 2.46
C GLN A 203 -3.20 -12.49 1.18
N ALA A 204 -2.58 -11.81 0.20
CA ALA A 204 -3.21 -11.55 -1.09
C ALA A 204 -3.50 -12.85 -1.88
N MET A 205 -2.57 -13.81 -1.88
CA MET A 205 -2.76 -15.12 -2.49
C MET A 205 -3.90 -15.90 -1.82
N GLY A 206 -3.93 -15.94 -0.49
CA GLY A 206 -5.00 -16.60 0.26
C GLY A 206 -6.36 -15.96 0.02
N ALA A 207 -6.44 -14.63 0.01
CA ALA A 207 -7.66 -13.91 -0.36
C ALA A 207 -8.12 -14.25 -1.77
N GLY A 208 -7.21 -14.25 -2.76
CA GLY A 208 -7.53 -14.62 -4.14
C GLY A 208 -8.10 -16.04 -4.26
N ALA A 209 -7.47 -17.02 -3.61
CA ALA A 209 -7.94 -18.40 -3.59
C ALA A 209 -9.34 -18.53 -2.95
N ALA A 210 -9.57 -17.88 -1.81
CA ALA A 210 -10.85 -17.90 -1.13
C ALA A 210 -11.98 -17.29 -1.97
N VAL A 211 -11.70 -16.18 -2.67
CA VAL A 211 -12.68 -15.54 -3.57
C VAL A 211 -12.97 -16.40 -4.79
N ALA A 212 -11.94 -17.01 -5.41
CA ALA A 212 -12.12 -17.87 -6.56
C ALA A 212 -13.01 -19.10 -6.25
N ILE A 213 -12.85 -19.71 -5.06
CA ILE A 213 -13.70 -20.82 -4.62
C ILE A 213 -15.17 -20.39 -4.53
N LYS A 214 -15.44 -19.21 -3.96
CA LYS A 214 -16.81 -18.69 -3.83
C LYS A 214 -17.45 -18.36 -5.17
N VAL A 215 -16.68 -17.79 -6.08
CA VAL A 215 -17.13 -17.51 -7.45
C VAL A 215 -17.48 -18.82 -8.16
N ALA A 216 -16.64 -19.85 -8.04
CA ALA A 216 -16.90 -21.16 -8.63
C ALA A 216 -18.17 -21.82 -8.06
N GLN A 217 -18.39 -21.72 -6.73
CA GLN A 217 -19.61 -22.21 -6.08
C GLN A 217 -20.85 -21.44 -6.56
N LYS A 218 -20.78 -20.11 -6.63
CA LYS A 218 -21.89 -19.27 -7.13
C LYS A 218 -22.23 -19.60 -8.59
N MET A 219 -21.23 -19.78 -9.44
CA MET A 219 -21.44 -20.20 -10.84
C MET A 219 -22.12 -21.56 -10.92
N PHE A 220 -21.68 -22.53 -10.11
CA PHE A 220 -22.30 -23.85 -10.05
C PHE A 220 -23.77 -23.77 -9.61
N ASP A 221 -24.07 -23.02 -8.54
CA ASP A 221 -25.43 -22.84 -8.05
C ASP A 221 -26.34 -22.21 -9.12
N GLU A 222 -25.84 -21.20 -9.84
CA GLU A 222 -26.55 -20.59 -10.97
C GLU A 222 -26.79 -21.59 -12.13
N ASP A 223 -25.85 -22.50 -12.39
CA ASP A 223 -25.94 -23.50 -13.46
C ASP A 223 -26.93 -24.63 -13.16
N ILE A 224 -27.15 -24.95 -11.88
CA ILE A 224 -28.11 -26.00 -11.45
C ILE A 224 -29.49 -25.46 -11.08
N SER A 225 -29.68 -24.14 -11.01
CA SER A 225 -30.94 -23.49 -10.61
C SER A 225 -31.96 -23.37 -11.76
N TYR A 226 -31.93 -24.29 -12.73
CA TYR A 226 -32.87 -24.37 -13.86
C TYR A 226 -34.09 -25.24 -13.56
#